data_AF-A0A6A4H4A3-F1
#
_entry.id   AF-A0A6A4H4A3-F1
#
_cell.length_a   1.000
_cell.length_b   1.000
_cell.length_c   1.000
_cell.angle_alpha   90.00
_cell.angle_beta   90.00
_cell.angle_gamma   90.00
#
_symmetry.space_group_name_H-M   'P 1'
#
loop_
_entity.id
_entity.type
_entity.pdbx_description
1 polymer ?
#
loop_
_entity_poly.entity_id
_entity_poly.type
_entity_poly.pdbx_seq_one_letter_code
_entity_poly.pdbx_strand_id
1 'polypeptide(L)'
;MARLALNPRPRIEELGSKEISSIQTQISETETQIETFDDQMNELKRVYEAHWQVSELMLQKQAKLDKIESLRNTLSPIGRLAVELLAVIFEAVCLSEDVVDEELEYQNDVIRSVFMISDVCMGWRQVLHDTPKVWSKLHLSSYRHPKLICGKSPQ
;
A
#
# COMPACT_ATOMS: atom_id res chain seq x y z
N MET A 1 -4.84 63.46 -40.14
CA MET A 1 -3.91 62.43 -40.66
C MET A 1 -2.59 62.56 -39.92
N ALA A 2 -2.38 61.76 -38.87
CA ALA A 2 -1.16 61.79 -38.05
C ALA A 2 -0.19 60.70 -38.51
N ARG A 3 1.03 61.09 -38.92
CA ARG A 3 2.11 60.15 -39.24
C ARG A 3 2.77 59.70 -37.94
N LEU A 4 2.73 58.39 -37.67
CA LEU A 4 3.47 57.75 -36.58
C LEU A 4 4.98 57.84 -36.88
N ALA A 5 5.72 58.54 -36.03
CA ALA A 5 7.17 58.56 -36.05
C ALA A 5 7.70 57.19 -35.57
N LEU A 6 8.26 56.41 -36.50
CA LEU A 6 9.03 55.22 -36.19
C LEU A 6 10.30 55.67 -35.45
N ASN A 7 10.40 55.34 -34.16
CA ASN A 7 11.65 55.48 -33.43
C ASN A 7 12.74 54.66 -34.14
N PRO A 8 13.92 55.25 -34.42
CA PRO A 8 15.03 54.51 -35.01
C PRO A 8 15.43 53.37 -34.08
N ARG A 9 15.52 52.14 -34.59
CA ARG A 9 16.27 51.08 -33.91
C ARG A 9 17.69 51.59 -33.68
N PRO A 10 18.26 51.42 -32.47
CA PRO A 10 19.64 51.83 -32.24
C PRO A 10 20.56 51.06 -33.20
N ARG A 11 21.35 51.80 -34.00
CA ARG A 11 22.36 51.23 -34.90
C ARG A 11 23.49 50.64 -34.06
N ILE A 12 24.00 49.51 -34.52
CA ILE A 12 25.10 48.72 -33.95
C ILE A 12 26.46 49.46 -33.96
N GLU A 13 26.51 50.72 -34.41
CA GLU A 13 27.74 51.42 -34.81
C GLU A 13 28.62 51.98 -33.67
N GLU A 14 28.31 51.75 -32.38
CA GLU A 14 29.13 52.26 -31.24
C GLU A 14 29.43 51.22 -30.13
N LEU A 15 29.35 49.92 -30.40
CA LEU A 15 29.88 48.92 -29.46
C LEU A 15 31.40 48.83 -29.61
N GLY A 16 32.13 49.14 -28.54
CA GLY A 16 33.58 49.05 -28.52
C GLY A 16 34.06 47.61 -28.70
N SER A 17 35.21 47.41 -29.35
CA SER A 17 35.82 46.08 -29.58
C SER A 17 35.89 45.20 -28.32
N LYS A 18 36.08 45.82 -27.14
CA LYS A 18 36.10 45.14 -25.84
C LYS A 18 34.74 44.58 -25.42
N GLU A 19 33.65 45.30 -25.72
CA GLU A 19 32.28 44.87 -25.41
C GLU A 19 31.86 43.73 -26.33
N ILE A 20 32.23 43.81 -27.61
CA ILE A 20 32.01 42.73 -28.59
C ILE A 20 32.71 41.45 -28.14
N SER A 21 33.98 41.52 -27.74
CA SER A 21 34.74 40.36 -27.23
C SER A 21 34.14 39.79 -25.94
N SER A 22 33.67 40.64 -25.02
CA SER A 22 32.98 40.21 -23.81
C SER A 22 31.69 39.45 -24.11
N ILE A 23 30.88 39.96 -25.05
CA ILE A 23 29.62 39.33 -25.47
C ILE A 23 29.89 38.00 -26.16
N GLN A 24 30.88 37.92 -27.03
CA GLN A 24 31.26 36.66 -27.69
C GLN A 24 31.69 35.58 -26.68
N THR A 25 32.45 35.97 -25.66
CA THR A 25 32.84 35.04 -24.59
C THR A 25 31.62 34.54 -23.82
N GLN A 26 30.69 35.43 -23.47
CA GLN A 26 29.45 35.05 -22.80
C GLN A 26 28.55 34.16 -23.66
N ILE A 27 28.47 34.40 -24.97
CA ILE A 27 27.73 33.55 -25.90
C ILE A 27 28.33 32.14 -25.89
N SER A 28 29.64 32.01 -26.08
CA SER A 28 30.29 30.71 -26.08
C SER A 28 30.16 29.98 -24.75
N GLU A 29 30.27 30.69 -23.63
CA GLU A 29 30.03 30.11 -22.30
C GLU A 29 28.58 29.61 -22.17
N THR A 30 27.60 30.40 -22.61
CA THR A 30 26.18 30.01 -22.56
C THR A 30 25.89 28.81 -23.48
N GLU A 31 26.50 28.75 -24.67
CA GLU A 31 26.36 27.62 -25.60
C GLU A 31 26.86 26.31 -24.96
N THR A 32 28.02 26.35 -24.30
CA THR A 32 28.55 25.16 -23.59
C THR A 32 27.66 24.73 -22.41
N GLN A 33 27.03 25.68 -21.71
CA GLN A 33 26.07 25.39 -20.65
C GLN A 33 24.80 24.71 -21.19
N ILE A 34 24.30 25.15 -22.36
CA ILE A 34 23.15 24.53 -23.01
C ILE A 34 23.45 23.07 -23.38
N GLU A 35 24.61 22.81 -23.99
CA GLU A 35 25.03 21.45 -24.35
C GLU A 35 25.12 20.54 -23.10
N THR A 36 25.66 21.09 -22.00
CA THR A 36 25.72 20.39 -20.71
C THR A 36 24.32 20.06 -20.16
N PHE A 37 23.36 20.99 -20.27
CA PHE A 37 21.99 20.76 -19.81
C PHE A 37 21.26 19.73 -20.66
N ASP A 38 21.48 19.71 -21.97
CA ASP A 38 20.90 18.70 -22.86
C ASP A 38 21.41 17.29 -22.51
N ASP A 39 22.71 17.15 -22.21
CA ASP A 39 23.27 15.88 -21.75
C ASP A 39 22.65 15.40 -20.43
N GLN A 40 22.49 16.30 -19.46
CA GLN A 40 21.83 15.99 -18.19
C GLN A 40 20.37 15.58 -18.37
N MET A 41 19.64 16.28 -19.24
CA MET A 41 18.24 15.99 -19.53
C MET A 41 18.09 14.63 -20.21
N ASN A 42 18.99 14.27 -21.13
CA ASN A 42 19.01 12.97 -21.77
C ASN A 42 19.33 11.83 -20.79
N GLU A 43 20.20 12.07 -19.80
CA GLU A 43 20.48 11.09 -18.75
C GLU A 43 19.28 10.92 -17.81
N LEU A 44 18.68 12.01 -17.34
CA LEU A 44 17.47 11.96 -16.51
C LEU A 44 16.33 11.22 -17.20
N LYS A 45 16.16 11.44 -18.50
CA LYS A 45 15.15 10.74 -19.30
C LYS A 45 15.39 9.23 -19.32
N ARG A 46 16.63 8.79 -19.51
CA ARG A 46 17.00 7.36 -19.48
C ARG A 46 16.72 6.73 -18.12
N VAL A 47 17.11 7.41 -17.03
CA VAL A 47 16.85 6.93 -15.67
C VAL A 47 15.35 6.82 -15.39
N TYR A 48 14.58 7.83 -15.79
CA TYR A 48 13.12 7.84 -15.60
C TYR A 48 12.44 6.71 -16.38
N GLU A 49 12.80 6.51 -17.65
CA GLU A 49 12.26 5.41 -18.47
C GLU A 49 12.61 4.04 -17.87
N ALA A 50 13.84 3.84 -17.41
CA ALA A 50 14.25 2.60 -16.74
C ALA A 50 13.46 2.37 -15.44
N HIS A 51 13.29 3.43 -14.63
CA HIS A 51 12.51 3.35 -13.39
C HIS A 51 11.04 2.99 -13.64
N TRP A 52 10.44 3.58 -14.69
CA TRP A 52 9.09 3.26 -15.13
C TRP A 52 8.96 1.78 -15.52
N GLN A 53 9.87 1.27 -16.35
CA GLN A 53 9.88 -0.13 -16.77
C GLN A 53 10.03 -1.10 -15.60
N VAL A 54 10.90 -0.79 -14.64
CA VAL A 54 11.08 -1.61 -13.43
C VAL A 54 9.80 -1.63 -12.59
N SER A 55 9.15 -0.48 -12.42
CA SER A 55 7.89 -0.36 -11.67
C SER A 55 6.77 -1.18 -12.31
N GLU A 56 6.63 -1.10 -13.63
CA GLU A 56 5.66 -1.91 -14.39
C GLU A 56 5.93 -3.41 -14.25
N LEU A 57 7.20 -3.84 -14.39
CA LEU A 57 7.57 -5.24 -14.19
C LEU A 57 7.31 -5.73 -12.77
N MET A 58 7.51 -4.87 -11.75
CA MET A 58 7.17 -5.21 -10.37
C MET A 58 5.67 -5.41 -10.18
N LEU A 59 4.83 -4.54 -10.76
CA LEU A 59 3.37 -4.69 -10.73
C LEU A 59 2.93 -5.99 -11.41
N GLN A 60 3.48 -6.28 -12.59
CA GLN A 60 3.19 -7.52 -13.30
C GLN A 60 3.61 -8.75 -12.50
N LYS A 61 4.81 -8.74 -11.89
CA LYS A 61 5.29 -9.81 -11.01
C LYS A 61 4.33 -10.02 -9.84
N GLN A 62 3.90 -8.93 -9.18
CA GLN A 62 2.99 -9.02 -8.05
C GLN A 62 1.65 -9.65 -8.46
N ALA A 63 1.07 -9.20 -9.59
CA ALA A 63 -0.16 -9.79 -10.11
C ALA A 63 -0.05 -11.30 -10.40
N LYS A 64 1.12 -11.77 -10.87
CA LYS A 64 1.36 -13.22 -11.06
C LYS A 64 1.48 -13.96 -9.73
N LEU A 65 2.14 -13.39 -8.72
CA LEU A 65 2.22 -13.98 -7.37
C LEU A 65 0.83 -14.10 -6.74
N ASP A 66 0.01 -13.04 -6.83
CA ASP A 66 -1.35 -13.04 -6.31
C ASP A 66 -2.20 -14.10 -7.02
N LYS A 67 -2.00 -14.29 -8.33
CA LYS A 67 -2.67 -15.35 -9.09
C LYS A 67 -2.26 -16.75 -8.64
N ILE A 68 -0.96 -16.98 -8.37
CA ILE A 68 -0.46 -18.25 -7.84
C ILE A 68 -1.11 -18.53 -6.48
N GLU A 69 -1.15 -17.54 -5.60
CA GLU A 69 -1.72 -17.69 -4.26
C GLU A 69 -3.22 -17.98 -4.31
N SER A 70 -3.96 -17.30 -5.20
CA SER A 70 -5.37 -17.61 -5.47
C SER A 70 -5.59 -19.06 -5.90
N LEU A 71 -4.74 -19.59 -6.79
CA LEU A 71 -4.81 -20.98 -7.23
C LEU A 71 -4.47 -21.95 -6.10
N ARG A 72 -3.45 -21.66 -5.29
CA ARG A 72 -3.10 -22.45 -4.10
C ARG A 72 -4.26 -22.50 -3.11
N ASN A 73 -4.89 -21.36 -2.84
CA ASN A 73 -6.07 -21.28 -1.96
C ASN A 73 -7.24 -22.09 -2.51
N THR A 74 -7.47 -22.09 -3.81
CA THR A 74 -8.50 -22.92 -4.46
C THR A 74 -8.21 -24.41 -4.32
N LEU A 75 -6.94 -24.81 -4.45
CA LEU A 75 -6.52 -26.20 -4.31
C LEU A 75 -6.39 -26.65 -2.85
N SER A 76 -6.38 -25.72 -1.90
CA SER A 76 -6.30 -26.01 -0.48
C SER A 76 -7.45 -26.94 -0.08
N PRO A 77 -7.20 -27.99 0.72
CA PRO A 77 -8.25 -28.87 1.23
C PRO A 77 -9.38 -28.10 1.92
N ILE A 78 -9.04 -27.00 2.60
CA ILE A 78 -10.01 -26.19 3.35
C ILE A 78 -10.92 -25.35 2.44
N GLY A 79 -10.42 -24.96 1.26
CA GLY A 79 -11.20 -24.24 0.25
C GLY A 79 -12.19 -25.14 -0.51
N ARG A 80 -12.08 -26.46 -0.35
CA ARG A 80 -12.98 -27.47 -0.94
C ARG A 80 -13.97 -28.06 0.06
N LEU A 81 -13.89 -27.67 1.34
CA LEU A 81 -14.89 -28.09 2.33
C LEU A 81 -16.21 -27.41 2.03
N ALA A 82 -17.29 -28.17 2.16
CA ALA A 82 -18.64 -27.62 2.16
C ALA A 82 -18.77 -26.64 3.33
N VAL A 83 -19.55 -25.58 3.14
CA VAL A 83 -19.70 -24.50 4.11
C VAL A 83 -20.22 -25.02 5.46
N GLU A 84 -21.02 -26.07 5.41
CA GLU A 84 -21.58 -26.79 6.55
C GLU A 84 -20.49 -27.46 7.39
N LEU A 85 -19.44 -28.00 6.75
CA LEU A 85 -18.31 -28.60 7.46
C LEU A 85 -17.43 -27.53 8.11
N LEU A 86 -17.25 -26.39 7.46
CA LEU A 86 -16.56 -25.25 8.05
C LEU A 86 -17.33 -24.71 9.28
N ALA A 87 -18.65 -24.60 9.19
CA ALA A 87 -19.50 -24.22 10.31
C ALA A 87 -19.37 -25.18 11.50
N VAL A 88 -19.38 -26.50 11.25
CA VAL A 88 -19.17 -27.52 12.29
C VAL A 88 -17.78 -27.39 12.94
N ILE A 89 -16.74 -27.15 12.15
CA ILE A 89 -15.39 -26.92 12.68
C ILE A 89 -15.35 -25.65 13.53
N PHE A 90 -15.96 -24.56 13.07
CA PHE A 90 -15.99 -23.29 13.81
C PHE A 90 -16.77 -23.44 15.12
N GLU A 91 -17.91 -24.14 15.11
CA GLU A 91 -18.66 -24.49 16.32
C GLU A 91 -17.76 -25.28 17.28
N ALA A 92 -17.06 -26.31 16.81
CA ALA A 92 -16.17 -27.11 17.67
C ALA A 92 -15.03 -26.28 18.28
N VAL A 93 -14.41 -25.38 17.52
CA VAL A 93 -13.30 -24.53 17.99
C VAL A 93 -13.78 -23.43 18.93
N CYS A 94 -14.96 -22.87 18.68
CA CYS A 94 -15.51 -21.78 19.48
C CYS A 94 -16.28 -22.26 20.72
N LEU A 95 -16.79 -23.49 20.71
CA LEU A 95 -17.62 -24.05 21.79
C LEU A 95 -16.96 -25.26 22.49
N SER A 96 -15.65 -25.48 22.32
CA SER A 96 -14.97 -26.59 22.98
C SER A 96 -15.03 -26.45 24.50
N GLU A 97 -15.91 -27.22 25.14
CA GLU A 97 -16.02 -27.35 26.60
C GLU A 97 -15.06 -28.40 27.17
N ASP A 98 -14.40 -29.20 26.30
CA ASP A 98 -13.59 -30.37 26.67
C ASP A 98 -12.16 -30.05 27.16
N VAL A 99 -11.99 -29.01 27.98
CA VAL A 99 -10.73 -28.82 28.70
C VAL A 99 -10.89 -29.44 30.09
N VAL A 100 -10.43 -30.69 30.21
CA VAL A 100 -10.40 -31.46 31.47
C VAL A 100 -9.35 -30.90 32.46
N ASP A 101 -8.50 -29.98 32.00
CA ASP A 101 -7.49 -29.31 32.82
C ASP A 101 -7.98 -27.93 33.29
N GLU A 102 -8.33 -27.79 34.57
CA GLU A 102 -8.71 -26.53 35.24
C GLU A 102 -7.66 -25.40 35.04
N GLU A 103 -6.41 -25.72 34.68
CA GLU A 103 -5.37 -24.73 34.38
C GLU A 103 -5.52 -24.06 32.99
N LEU A 104 -6.19 -24.69 32.03
CA LEU A 104 -6.36 -24.20 30.65
C LEU A 104 -7.72 -23.53 30.40
N GLU A 105 -8.68 -23.67 31.32
CA GLU A 105 -10.01 -23.04 31.26
C GLU A 105 -9.91 -21.51 31.08
N TYR A 106 -8.87 -20.89 31.64
CA TYR A 106 -8.60 -19.44 31.51
C TYR A 106 -8.21 -18.97 30.11
N GLN A 107 -7.89 -19.88 29.19
CA GLN A 107 -7.42 -19.54 27.84
C GLN A 107 -8.51 -19.57 26.76
N ASN A 108 -9.62 -20.25 27.00
CA ASN A 108 -10.73 -20.39 26.06
C ASN A 108 -11.62 -19.13 26.08
N ASP A 109 -11.12 -18.10 25.41
CA ASP A 109 -11.88 -16.90 25.10
C ASP A 109 -12.53 -17.08 23.73
N VAL A 110 -13.85 -17.31 23.71
CA VAL A 110 -14.62 -17.49 22.46
C VAL A 110 -14.38 -16.33 21.51
N ILE A 111 -14.27 -15.11 22.04
CA ILE A 111 -14.01 -13.90 21.27
C ILE A 111 -12.67 -14.00 20.54
N ARG A 112 -11.63 -14.55 21.19
CA ARG A 112 -10.33 -14.74 20.55
C ARG A 112 -10.42 -15.73 19.40
N SER A 113 -11.07 -16.88 19.59
CA SER A 113 -11.24 -17.89 18.53
C SER A 113 -12.02 -17.31 17.35
N VAL A 114 -13.12 -16.60 17.62
CA VAL A 114 -13.92 -15.91 16.61
C VAL A 114 -13.09 -14.90 15.84
N PHE A 115 -12.31 -14.04 16.52
CA PHE A 115 -11.46 -13.06 15.84
C PHE A 115 -10.40 -13.74 14.98
N MET A 116 -9.67 -14.72 15.53
CA MET A 116 -8.64 -15.47 14.79
C MET A 116 -9.19 -16.13 13.53
N ILE A 117 -10.37 -16.75 13.60
CA ILE A 117 -11.02 -17.39 12.45
C ILE A 117 -11.53 -16.32 11.45
N SER A 118 -12.10 -15.21 11.94
CA SER A 118 -12.63 -14.13 11.10
C SER A 118 -11.56 -13.34 10.34
N ASP A 119 -10.30 -13.40 10.80
CA ASP A 119 -9.15 -12.72 10.17
C ASP A 119 -8.55 -13.52 9.01
N VAL A 120 -8.91 -14.80 8.83
CA VAL A 120 -8.37 -15.65 7.76
C VAL A 120 -8.77 -15.14 6.38
N CYS A 121 -10.07 -15.00 6.12
CA CYS A 121 -10.58 -14.39 4.89
C CYS A 121 -12.05 -13.95 5.02
N MET A 122 -12.52 -13.19 4.03
CA MET A 122 -13.93 -12.74 3.97
C MET A 122 -14.92 -13.92 3.96
N GLY A 123 -14.59 -15.02 3.28
CA GLY A 123 -15.44 -16.21 3.24
C GLY A 123 -15.63 -16.82 4.63
N TRP A 124 -14.55 -16.99 5.39
CA TRP A 124 -14.61 -17.55 6.75
C TRP A 124 -15.39 -16.65 7.70
N ARG A 125 -15.20 -15.33 7.58
CA ARG A 125 -15.98 -14.35 8.34
C ARG A 125 -17.48 -14.46 8.03
N GLN A 126 -17.84 -14.63 6.76
CA GLN A 126 -19.24 -14.81 6.36
C GLN A 126 -19.83 -16.09 6.97
N VAL A 127 -19.11 -17.22 6.90
CA VAL A 127 -19.55 -18.49 7.52
C VAL A 127 -19.75 -18.32 9.03
N LEU A 128 -18.83 -17.66 9.72
CA LEU A 128 -18.94 -17.34 11.14
C LEU A 128 -20.20 -16.53 11.47
N HIS A 129 -20.50 -15.50 10.67
CA HIS A 129 -21.73 -14.71 10.83
C HIS A 129 -22.99 -15.53 10.57
N ASP A 130 -22.96 -16.41 9.56
CA ASP A 130 -24.08 -17.27 9.17
C ASP A 130 -24.24 -18.50 10.07
N THR A 131 -23.39 -18.64 11.10
CA THR A 131 -23.45 -19.74 12.09
C THR A 131 -23.83 -19.20 13.48
N PRO A 132 -25.12 -18.91 13.76
CA PRO A 132 -25.58 -18.33 15.02
C PRO A 132 -25.16 -19.10 16.28
N LYS A 133 -24.96 -20.42 16.17
CA LYS A 133 -24.55 -21.28 17.28
C LYS A 133 -23.20 -20.88 17.89
N VAL A 134 -22.25 -20.40 17.07
CA VAL A 134 -20.95 -19.90 17.55
C VAL A 134 -21.13 -18.72 18.52
N TRP A 135 -22.20 -17.95 18.35
CA TRP A 135 -22.51 -16.77 19.16
C TRP A 135 -23.46 -17.05 20.32
N SER A 136 -23.93 -18.31 20.45
CA SER A 136 -24.89 -18.68 21.49
C SER A 136 -24.29 -18.66 22.90
N LYS A 137 -22.96 -18.78 23.02
CA LYS A 137 -22.22 -18.74 24.27
C LYS A 137 -21.02 -17.80 24.13
N LEU A 138 -21.00 -16.72 24.90
CA LEU A 138 -19.90 -15.76 24.91
C LEU A 138 -19.15 -15.87 26.23
N HIS A 139 -17.99 -16.53 26.23
CA HIS A 139 -17.11 -16.56 27.38
C HIS A 139 -16.05 -15.48 27.24
N LEU A 140 -16.11 -14.48 28.12
CA LEU A 140 -15.09 -13.44 28.25
C LEU A 140 -14.19 -13.78 29.44
N SER A 141 -12.90 -13.94 29.17
CA SER A 141 -11.92 -14.12 30.25
C SER A 141 -11.72 -12.79 31.00
N SER A 142 -12.17 -12.73 32.25
CA SER A 142 -11.97 -11.57 33.14
C SER A 142 -10.50 -11.28 33.41
N TYR A 143 -9.64 -12.29 33.34
CA TYR A 143 -8.20 -12.17 33.45
C TYR A 143 -7.57 -11.46 32.24
N ARG A 144 -8.05 -11.74 31.03
CA ARG A 144 -7.52 -11.14 29.80
C ARG A 144 -8.12 -9.77 29.50
N HIS A 145 -9.36 -9.54 29.93
CA HIS A 145 -10.09 -8.31 29.64
C HIS A 145 -10.58 -7.57 30.90
N PRO A 146 -9.72 -7.29 31.89
CA PRO A 146 -10.13 -6.70 33.16
C PRO A 146 -10.76 -5.30 32.97
N LYS A 147 -10.32 -4.56 31.95
CA LYS A 147 -10.84 -3.23 31.61
C LYS A 147 -12.27 -3.25 31.05
N LEU A 148 -12.69 -4.35 30.42
CA LEU A 148 -14.04 -4.50 29.87
C LEU A 148 -15.04 -4.90 30.96
N ILE A 149 -14.58 -5.62 32.00
CA ILE A 149 -15.46 -6.25 32.99
C ILE A 149 -15.54 -5.43 34.29
N CYS A 150 -14.45 -4.85 34.78
CA CYS A 150 -14.45 -4.16 36.08
C CYS A 150 -14.74 -2.65 36.02
N GLY A 151 -14.87 -2.06 34.82
CA GLY A 151 -14.93 -0.60 34.68
C GLY A 151 -13.65 0.08 35.19
N LYS A 152 -13.46 1.37 34.91
CA LYS A 152 -12.35 2.09 35.54
C LYS A 152 -12.66 2.23 37.03
N SER A 153 -11.81 1.67 37.90
CA SER A 153 -11.87 1.97 39.33
C SER A 153 -11.83 3.49 39.52
N PRO A 154 -12.74 4.09 40.31
CA PRO A 154 -12.69 5.52 40.58
C PRO A 154 -11.39 5.84 41.32
N GLN A 155 -10.64 6.81 40.79
CA GLN A 155 -9.46 7.41 41.44
C GLN A 155 -9.88 8.33 42.57
#